data_AF-G9QNK4-F1
#
_entry.id   AF-G9QNK4-F1
#
_cell.length_a   1.000
_cell.length_b   1.000
_cell.length_c   1.000
_cell.angle_alpha   90.00
_cell.angle_beta   90.00
_cell.angle_gamma   90.00
#
_symmetry.space_group_name_H-M   'P 1'
#
loop_
_entity.id
_entity.type
_entity.pdbx_description
1 polymer ?
#
loop_
_entity_poly.entity_id
_entity_poly.type
_entity_poly.pdbx_seq_one_letter_code
_entity_poly.pdbx_strand_id
1 'polypeptide(L)' 'MAKGSTDLRKSIDGLAALVKEGFDLDPFSSSYFVFCNRKRDKLKIL' A
#
# COMPACT_ATOMS: atom_id res chain seq x y z
N MET A 1 -8.67 -4.74 -7.82
CA MET A 1 -8.09 -5.17 -6.52
C MET A 1 -6.72 -5.78 -6.77
N ALA A 2 -5.67 -5.24 -6.15
CA ALA A 2 -4.35 -5.86 -6.19
C ALA A 2 -4.37 -7.15 -5.34
N LYS A 3 -3.83 -8.25 -5.86
CA LYS A 3 -3.72 -9.52 -5.14
C LYS A 3 -2.29 -9.70 -4.64
N GLY A 4 -2.11 -9.96 -3.35
CA GLY A 4 -0.80 -10.29 -2.79
C GLY A 4 -0.57 -9.70 -1.40
N SER A 5 0.67 -9.82 -0.94
CA SER A 5 1.14 -9.20 0.31
C SER A 5 2.16 -8.11 0.02
N THR A 6 2.14 -7.06 0.81
CA THR A 6 3.09 -5.94 0.74
C THR A 6 4.12 -6.06 1.86
N ASP A 7 5.37 -5.69 1.57
CA ASP A 7 6.37 -5.52 2.62
C ASP A 7 6.07 -4.27 3.44
N LEU A 8 5.38 -4.45 4.57
CA LEU A 8 5.00 -3.37 5.48
C LEU A 8 6.17 -2.78 6.28
N ARG A 9 7.42 -3.23 6.04
CA ARG A 9 8.63 -2.57 6.59
C ARG A 9 8.94 -1.25 5.86
N LYS A 10 8.37 -1.02 4.67
CA LYS A 10 8.44 0.28 3.98
C LYS A 10 7.77 1.38 4.81
N SER A 11 8.34 2.58 4.76
CA SER A 11 7.74 3.80 5.31
C SER A 11 6.44 4.14 4.56
N ILE A 12 5.70 5.13 5.06
CA ILE A 12 4.51 5.65 4.37
C ILE A 12 4.87 6.15 2.98
N ASP A 13 5.98 6.89 2.83
CA ASP A 13 6.44 7.36 1.51
C ASP A 13 6.75 6.20 0.56
N GLY A 14 7.36 5.13 1.06
CA GLY A 14 7.61 3.93 0.27
C GLY A 14 6.34 3.20 -0.15
N LEU A 15 5.26 3.29 0.64
CA LEU A 15 3.95 2.73 0.26
C LEU A 15 3.22 3.64 -0.73
N ALA A 16 3.31 4.96 -0.57
CA ALA A 16 2.77 5.94 -1.51
C ALA A 16 3.44 5.82 -2.89
N ALA A 17 4.76 5.60 -2.92
CA ALA A 17 5.50 5.33 -4.15
C ALA A 17 4.98 4.05 -4.85
N LEU A 18 4.67 2.98 -4.11
CA LEU A 18 4.08 1.77 -4.70
C LEU A 18 2.70 2.02 -5.33
N VAL A 19 1.88 2.88 -4.70
CA VAL A 19 0.57 3.26 -5.26
C VAL A 19 0.74 4.02 -6.56
N LYS A 20 1.64 5.01 -6.56
CA LYS A 20 1.90 5.84 -7.72
C LYS A 20 2.57 5.08 -8.86
N GLU A 21 3.68 4.40 -8.59
CA GLU A 21 4.50 3.75 -9.62
C GLU A 21 3.97 2.37 -10.02
N GLY A 22 3.37 1.63 -9.08
CA GLY A 22 2.89 0.27 -9.32
C GLY A 22 1.46 0.20 -9.84
N PHE A 23 0.64 1.23 -9.59
CA PHE A 23 -0.77 1.24 -9.97
C PHE A 23 -1.21 2.50 -10.74
N ASP A 24 -0.32 3.48 -10.94
CA ASP A 24 -0.63 4.77 -11.59
C ASP A 24 -1.81 5.51 -10.93
N LEU A 25 -1.89 5.41 -9.60
CA LEU A 25 -2.92 6.06 -8.78
C LEU A 25 -2.32 7.18 -7.95
N ASP A 26 -3.13 8.19 -7.63
CA ASP A 26 -2.74 9.23 -6.69
C ASP A 26 -2.94 8.75 -5.23
N PRO A 27 -1.85 8.54 -4.46
CA PRO A 27 -1.93 8.13 -3.06
C PRO A 27 -2.58 9.17 -2.14
N PHE A 28 -2.74 10.42 -2.57
CA PHE A 28 -3.37 11.50 -1.80
C PHE A 28 -4.81 11.81 -2.24
N SER A 29 -5.35 11.01 -3.17
CA SER A 29 -6.76 11.10 -3.53
C SER A 29 -7.66 10.72 -2.34
N SER A 30 -8.96 10.98 -2.44
CA SER A 30 -9.95 10.60 -1.41
C SER A 30 -10.21 9.08 -1.33
N SER A 31 -9.24 8.25 -1.72
CA SER A 31 -9.28 6.80 -1.73
C SER A 31 -8.43 6.24 -0.60
N TYR A 32 -8.83 5.11 -0.03
CA TYR A 32 -8.02 4.39 0.96
C TYR A 32 -7.20 3.28 0.30
N PHE A 33 -5.92 3.21 0.65
CA PHE A 33 -5.00 2.16 0.21
C PHE A 33 -4.66 1.24 1.39
N VAL A 34 -5.19 0.03 1.35
CA VAL A 34 -5.00 -0.98 2.41
C VAL A 34 -3.89 -1.95 2.01
N PHE A 35 -2.86 -2.02 2.83
CA PHE A 35 -1.73 -2.92 2.65
C PHE A 35 -1.73 -3.99 3.73
N CYS A 36 -1.42 -5.23 3.35
CA CYS A 36 -1.39 -6.38 4.23
C CYS A 36 -0.07 -7.13 4.10
N ASN A 37 0.53 -7.55 5.22
CA ASN A 37 1.77 -8.32 5.16
C ASN A 37 1.50 -9.80 4.80
N ARG A 38 2.58 -10.56 4.55
CA ARG A 38 2.47 -11.97 4.12
C ARG A 38 1.79 -12.87 5.15
N LYS A 39 2.00 -12.61 6.44
CA LYS A 39 1.36 -13.35 7.55
C LYS A 39 -0.11 -12.96 7.77
N ARG A 40 -0.55 -11.85 7.16
CA ARG A 40 -1.91 -11.29 7.31
C ARG A 40 -2.29 -10.92 8.74
N ASP A 41 -1.30 -10.63 9.58
CA ASP A 41 -1.45 -10.21 10.97
C ASP A 41 -1.24 -8.69 11.16
N LYS A 42 -0.83 -7.98 10.09
CA LYS A 42 -0.56 -6.54 10.12
C LYS A 42 -1.18 -5.84 8.91
N LEU A 43 -1.73 -4.67 9.17
CA LEU A 43 -2.29 -3.77 8.17
C LEU A 43 -1.66 -2.38 8.28
N LYS A 44 -1.54 -1.70 7.13
CA LYS A 44 -1.30 -0.26 7.04
C LYS A 44 -2.33 0.34 6.11
N ILE A 45 -2.82 1.52 6.44
CA ILE A 45 -3.80 2.26 5.65
C ILE A 45 -3.19 3.61 5.32
N LEU A 46 -3.16 3.93 4.03
CA LEU A 46 -2.95 5.28 3.50
C LEU A 46 -4.30 5.86 3.08
#